data_AF-A0A6G3XHM8-F1
#
_entry.id   AF-A0A6G3XHM8-F1
#
_cell.length_a   1.000
_cell.length_b   1.000
_cell.length_c   1.000
_cell.angle_alpha   90.00
_cell.angle_beta   90.00
_cell.angle_gamma   90.00
#
_symmetry.space_group_name_H-M   'P 1'
#
loop_
_entity.id
_entity.type
_entity.pdbx_description
1 polymer ?
#
loop_
_entity_poly.entity_id
_entity_poly.type
_entity_poly.pdbx_seq_one_letter_code
_entity_poly.pdbx_strand_id
1 'polypeptide(L)'
;ARDHGDRTNRAHHQLWLAIALTASDEFDQAGEILAERCDPSDHVALPWVRPMWHYHRAQLKLAAGRLDDADEDAVEAVRICERLDAPSLAVGPLALRIRVAVHRNELTEANRHVDHASLLSAAASGAALEELSWVTALLHSAE
;
A
#
# COMPACT_ATOMS: atom_id res chain seq x y z
N ALA A 1 -11.52 -15.78 -23.57
CA ALA A 1 -10.41 -16.48 -22.84
C ALA A 1 -9.05 -15.82 -23.07
N ARG A 2 -8.57 -15.65 -24.32
CA ARG A 2 -7.26 -14.98 -24.59
C ARG A 2 -7.17 -13.52 -24.12
N ASP A 3 -8.24 -12.75 -24.31
CA ASP A 3 -8.29 -11.31 -23.99
C ASP A 3 -8.26 -10.96 -22.48
N HIS A 4 -8.55 -11.92 -21.59
CA HIS A 4 -8.46 -11.71 -20.14
C HIS A 4 -7.04 -11.94 -19.60
N GLY A 5 -6.27 -12.86 -20.21
CA GLY A 5 -4.89 -13.14 -19.84
C GLY A 5 -3.95 -11.98 -20.19
N ASP A 6 -4.15 -11.35 -21.36
CA ASP A 6 -3.30 -10.23 -21.80
C ASP A 6 -3.51 -8.96 -20.95
N ARG A 7 -4.74 -8.70 -20.50
CA ARG A 7 -5.07 -7.57 -19.61
C ARG A 7 -4.50 -7.75 -18.21
N THR A 8 -4.65 -8.93 -17.63
CA THR A 8 -4.10 -9.28 -16.32
C THR A 8 -2.57 -9.13 -16.29
N ASN A 9 -1.89 -9.58 -17.36
CA ASN A 9 -0.44 -9.48 -17.49
C ASN A 9 0.02 -8.01 -17.60
N ARG A 10 -0.77 -7.16 -18.26
CA ARG A 10 -0.50 -5.72 -18.37
C ARG A 10 -0.60 -5.03 -17.01
N ALA A 11 -1.67 -5.25 -16.24
CA ALA A 11 -1.87 -4.64 -14.93
C ALA A 11 -0.73 -4.99 -13.96
N HIS A 12 -0.28 -6.25 -13.98
CA HIS A 12 0.87 -6.71 -13.21
C HIS A 12 2.17 -5.96 -13.60
N HIS A 13 2.47 -5.85 -14.89
CA HIS A 13 3.66 -5.12 -15.34
C HIS A 13 3.59 -3.61 -15.06
N GLN A 14 2.43 -2.99 -15.23
CA GLN A 14 2.21 -1.58 -14.94
C GLN A 14 2.43 -1.29 -13.45
N LEU A 15 1.94 -2.16 -12.56
CA LEU A 15 2.17 -2.01 -11.13
C LEU A 15 3.66 -2.00 -10.79
N TRP A 16 4.44 -2.96 -11.30
CA TRP A 16 5.88 -2.99 -11.04
C TRP A 16 6.64 -1.81 -11.65
N LEU A 17 6.24 -1.36 -12.84
CA LEU A 17 6.80 -0.17 -13.45
C LEU A 17 6.54 1.07 -12.58
N ALA A 18 5.32 1.26 -12.09
CA ALA A 18 4.98 2.38 -11.22
C ALA A 18 5.77 2.37 -9.90
N ILE A 19 6.02 1.18 -9.33
CA ILE A 19 6.87 1.03 -8.13
C ILE A 19 8.30 1.48 -8.42
N ALA A 20 8.89 1.03 -9.53
CA ALA A 20 10.24 1.41 -9.91
C ALA A 20 10.37 2.92 -10.20
N LEU A 21 9.37 3.50 -10.87
CA LEU A 21 9.30 4.95 -11.11
C LEU A 21 9.18 5.74 -9.81
N THR A 22 8.32 5.29 -8.88
CA THR A 22 8.20 5.92 -7.55
C THR A 22 9.52 5.87 -6.78
N ALA A 23 10.23 4.74 -6.80
CA ALA A 23 11.54 4.60 -6.15
C ALA A 23 12.65 5.44 -6.81
N SER A 24 12.41 5.93 -8.03
CA SER A 24 13.35 6.76 -8.80
C SER A 24 12.92 8.23 -8.83
N ASP A 25 11.98 8.64 -7.98
CA ASP A 25 11.40 9.99 -7.90
C ASP A 25 10.69 10.47 -9.18
N GLU A 26 10.36 9.57 -10.11
CA GLU A 26 9.58 9.83 -11.33
C GLU A 26 8.07 9.84 -11.00
N PHE A 27 7.68 10.71 -10.08
CA PHE A 27 6.34 10.69 -9.46
C PHE A 27 5.20 10.98 -10.44
N ASP A 28 5.43 11.83 -11.45
CA ASP A 28 4.40 12.17 -12.43
C ASP A 28 4.06 10.93 -13.29
N GLN A 29 5.08 10.24 -13.82
CA GLN A 29 4.90 9.03 -14.61
C GLN A 29 4.31 7.88 -13.78
N ALA A 30 4.78 7.70 -12.54
CA ALA A 30 4.18 6.73 -11.62
C ALA A 30 2.72 7.07 -11.33
N GLY A 31 2.41 8.36 -11.18
CA GLY A 31 1.08 8.89 -10.96
C GLY A 31 0.15 8.62 -12.13
N GLU A 32 0.59 8.85 -13.36
CA GLU A 32 -0.19 8.54 -14.58
C GLU A 32 -0.59 7.07 -14.62
N ILE A 33 0.36 6.17 -14.36
CA ILE A 33 0.09 4.73 -14.32
C ILE A 33 -0.91 4.39 -13.21
N LEU A 34 -0.71 4.90 -11.99
CA LEU A 34 -1.54 4.55 -10.82
C LEU A 34 -2.88 5.31 -10.76
N ALA A 35 -3.03 6.39 -11.54
CA ALA A 35 -4.24 7.19 -11.69
C ALA A 35 -5.24 6.57 -12.67
N GLU A 36 -4.77 5.76 -13.63
CA GLU A 36 -5.67 4.94 -14.43
C GLU A 36 -6.56 4.13 -13.48
N ARG A 37 -7.88 4.35 -13.55
CA ARG A 37 -8.85 3.51 -12.85
C ARG A 37 -8.68 2.11 -13.39
N CYS A 38 -7.97 1.27 -12.66
CA CYS A 38 -7.88 -0.14 -13.00
C CYS A 38 -9.31 -0.71 -12.93
N ASP A 39 -9.81 -1.21 -14.05
CA ASP A 39 -11.18 -1.70 -14.16
C ASP A 39 -11.31 -2.87 -13.16
N PRO A 40 -12.34 -2.90 -12.29
CA PRO A 40 -12.58 -4.05 -11.44
C PRO A 40 -12.56 -5.40 -12.19
N SER A 41 -12.88 -5.41 -13.49
CA SER A 41 -12.78 -6.58 -14.37
C SER A 41 -11.34 -7.04 -14.65
N ASP A 42 -10.35 -6.13 -14.62
CA ASP A 42 -8.93 -6.45 -14.82
C ASP A 42 -8.32 -7.21 -13.62
N HIS A 43 -9.00 -7.23 -12.48
CA HIS A 43 -8.55 -7.88 -11.24
C HIS A 43 -9.34 -9.13 -10.88
N VAL A 44 -10.34 -9.52 -11.67
CA VAL A 44 -11.11 -10.76 -11.42
C VAL A 44 -10.19 -11.97 -11.43
N ALA A 45 -9.13 -11.95 -12.24
CA ALA A 45 -8.14 -13.02 -12.30
C ALA A 45 -7.11 -12.99 -11.15
N LEU A 46 -6.86 -11.81 -10.54
CA LEU A 46 -5.85 -11.63 -9.49
C LEU A 46 -6.36 -10.66 -8.41
N PRO A 47 -7.17 -11.15 -7.44
CA PRO A 47 -7.78 -10.32 -6.41
C PRO A 47 -6.79 -9.49 -5.58
N TRP A 48 -5.55 -9.96 -5.46
CA TRP A 48 -4.45 -9.29 -4.73
C TRP A 48 -3.89 -8.06 -5.43
N VAL A 49 -4.08 -7.91 -6.75
CA VAL A 49 -3.54 -6.74 -7.48
C VAL A 49 -4.22 -5.46 -6.99
N ARG A 50 -5.52 -5.52 -6.70
CA ARG A 50 -6.29 -4.35 -6.26
C ARG A 50 -5.79 -3.75 -4.93
N PRO A 51 -5.63 -4.50 -3.82
CA PRO A 51 -5.07 -3.92 -2.60
C PRO A 51 -3.62 -3.43 -2.80
N MET A 52 -2.80 -4.14 -3.60
CA MET A 52 -1.45 -3.69 -3.91
C MET A 52 -1.43 -2.38 -4.71
N TRP A 53 -2.36 -2.20 -5.65
CA TRP A 53 -2.47 -0.96 -6.42
C TRP A 53 -2.74 0.24 -5.53
N HIS A 54 -3.72 0.12 -4.62
CA HIS A 54 -4.00 1.16 -3.63
C HIS A 54 -2.82 1.40 -2.68
N TYR A 55 -2.17 0.34 -2.22
CA TYR A 55 -0.97 0.46 -1.38
C TYR A 55 0.16 1.23 -2.06
N HIS A 56 0.48 0.92 -3.32
CA HIS A 56 1.55 1.60 -4.04
C HIS A 56 1.17 3.02 -4.47
N ARG A 57 -0.13 3.29 -4.71
CA ARG A 57 -0.62 4.67 -4.87
C ARG A 57 -0.47 5.49 -3.58
N ALA A 58 -0.71 4.88 -2.43
CA ALA A 58 -0.44 5.49 -1.13
C ALA A 58 1.07 5.77 -0.94
N GLN A 59 1.94 4.82 -1.28
CA GLN A 59 3.40 5.03 -1.21
C GLN A 59 3.87 6.18 -2.08
N LEU A 60 3.39 6.26 -3.32
CA LEU A 60 3.69 7.37 -4.22
C LEU A 60 3.27 8.72 -3.60
N LYS A 61 2.04 8.79 -3.07
CA LYS A 61 1.53 10.01 -2.44
C LYS A 61 2.33 10.39 -1.20
N LEU A 62 2.75 9.41 -0.38
CA LEU A 62 3.63 9.63 0.76
C LEU A 62 5.00 10.17 0.33
N ALA A 63 5.62 9.57 -0.69
CA ALA A 63 6.89 10.01 -1.24
C ALA A 63 6.81 11.45 -1.79
N ALA A 64 5.67 11.81 -2.40
CA ALA A 64 5.38 13.17 -2.85
C ALA A 64 4.92 14.14 -1.74
N GLY A 65 4.94 13.73 -0.46
CA GLY A 65 4.56 14.57 0.69
C GLY A 65 3.06 14.81 0.86
N ARG A 66 2.20 14.11 0.10
CA ARG A 66 0.73 14.22 0.18
C ARG A 66 0.17 13.26 1.23
N LEU A 67 0.33 13.61 2.50
CA LEU A 67 0.00 12.73 3.64
C LEU A 67 -1.48 12.33 3.69
N ASP A 68 -2.39 13.28 3.46
CA ASP A 68 -3.86 13.06 3.47
C ASP A 68 -4.27 12.07 2.39
N ASP A 69 -3.87 12.35 1.16
CA ASP A 69 -4.15 11.47 0.03
C ASP A 69 -3.55 10.07 0.21
N ALA A 70 -2.38 9.98 0.86
CA ALA A 70 -1.69 8.71 1.12
C ALA A 70 -2.45 7.85 2.12
N ASP A 71 -2.92 8.46 3.22
CA ASP A 71 -3.73 7.75 4.22
C ASP A 71 -5.07 7.27 3.62
N GLU A 72 -5.74 8.09 2.80
CA GLU A 72 -6.98 7.68 2.11
C GLU A 72 -6.80 6.40 1.29
N ASP A 73 -5.71 6.31 0.52
CA ASP A 73 -5.42 5.12 -0.27
C ASP A 73 -5.02 3.91 0.57
N ALA A 74 -4.28 4.13 1.66
CA ALA A 74 -3.91 3.06 2.57
C ALA A 74 -5.14 2.51 3.32
N VAL A 75 -6.09 3.37 3.73
CA VAL A 75 -7.39 2.97 4.29
C VAL A 75 -8.14 2.07 3.30
N GLU A 76 -8.20 2.47 2.02
CA GLU A 76 -8.83 1.67 0.97
C GLU A 76 -8.14 0.31 0.79
N ALA A 77 -6.80 0.29 0.78
CA ALA A 77 -6.03 -0.95 0.67
C ALA A 77 -6.33 -1.90 1.83
N VAL A 78 -6.32 -1.43 3.09
CA VAL A 78 -6.67 -2.23 4.27
C VAL A 78 -8.08 -2.80 4.14
N ARG A 79 -9.06 -1.98 3.77
CA ARG A 79 -10.46 -2.42 3.61
C ARG A 79 -10.65 -3.42 2.46
N ILE A 80 -9.84 -3.35 1.42
CA ILE A 80 -9.82 -4.38 0.37
C ILE A 80 -9.26 -5.70 0.92
N CYS A 81 -8.14 -5.65 1.66
CA CYS A 81 -7.53 -6.83 2.27
C CYS A 81 -8.50 -7.53 3.25
N GLU A 82 -9.23 -6.78 4.07
CA GLU A 82 -10.26 -7.31 4.97
C GLU A 82 -11.38 -8.03 4.21
N ARG A 83 -11.90 -7.42 3.13
CA ARG A 83 -12.94 -8.04 2.29
C ARG A 83 -12.47 -9.31 1.58
N LEU A 84 -11.17 -9.39 1.27
CA LEU A 84 -10.57 -10.54 0.61
C LEU A 84 -10.09 -11.62 1.59
N ASP A 85 -10.24 -11.40 2.90
CA ASP A 85 -9.66 -12.24 3.95
C ASP A 85 -8.16 -12.52 3.71
N ALA A 86 -7.43 -11.46 3.33
CA ALA A 86 -6.01 -11.50 2.97
C ALA A 86 -5.16 -10.72 3.98
N PRO A 87 -5.03 -11.20 5.23
CA PRO A 87 -4.39 -10.47 6.32
C PRO A 87 -2.91 -10.13 6.05
N SER A 88 -2.21 -10.98 5.29
CA SER A 88 -0.81 -10.76 4.91
C SER A 88 -0.61 -9.49 4.08
N LEU A 89 -1.59 -9.11 3.26
CA LEU A 89 -1.54 -7.93 2.40
C LEU A 89 -1.92 -6.64 3.13
N ALA A 90 -2.50 -6.71 4.33
CA ALA A 90 -2.89 -5.53 5.11
C ALA A 90 -1.71 -4.89 5.87
N VAL A 91 -0.65 -5.65 6.15
CA VAL A 91 0.48 -5.18 6.98
C VAL A 91 1.22 -4.00 6.35
N GLY A 92 1.50 -4.04 5.04
CA GLY A 92 2.16 -2.93 4.33
C GLY A 92 1.37 -1.62 4.39
N PRO A 93 0.08 -1.61 3.98
CA PRO A 93 -0.79 -0.45 4.15
C PRO A 93 -0.87 0.07 5.59
N LEU A 94 -0.98 -0.81 6.59
CA LEU A 94 -0.98 -0.39 8.00
C LEU A 94 0.36 0.26 8.40
N ALA A 95 1.49 -0.29 7.95
CA ALA A 95 2.80 0.32 8.18
C ALA A 95 2.90 1.72 7.57
N LEU A 96 2.35 1.93 6.37
CA LEU A 96 2.26 3.25 5.77
C LEU A 96 1.43 4.22 6.62
N ARG A 97 0.29 3.77 7.16
CA ARG A 97 -0.55 4.60 8.04
C ARG A 97 0.15 4.96 9.34
N ILE A 98 0.94 4.05 9.93
CA ILE A 98 1.80 4.36 11.09
C ILE A 98 2.74 5.52 10.73
N ARG A 99 3.43 5.42 9.58
CA ARG A 99 4.36 6.46 9.13
C ARG A 99 3.67 7.80 8.86
N VAL A 100 2.48 7.80 8.23
CA VAL A 100 1.69 9.02 8.03
C VAL A 100 1.29 9.64 9.37
N ALA A 101 0.77 8.85 10.31
CA ALA A 101 0.39 9.33 11.63
C ALA A 101 1.58 9.91 12.40
N VAL A 102 2.77 9.28 12.32
CA VAL A 102 4.01 9.86 12.88
C VAL A 102 4.35 11.20 12.25
N HIS A 103 4.28 11.33 10.91
CA HIS A 103 4.54 12.61 10.23
C HIS A 103 3.55 13.72 10.61
N ARG A 104 2.31 13.36 10.99
CA ARG A 104 1.31 14.30 11.50
C ARG A 104 1.39 14.55 13.01
N ASN A 105 2.33 13.90 13.71
CA ASN A 105 2.42 13.92 15.17
C ASN A 105 1.16 13.33 15.86
N GLU A 106 0.49 12.37 15.22
CA GLU A 106 -0.70 11.65 15.69
C GLU A 106 -0.28 10.32 16.38
N LEU A 107 0.60 10.39 17.38
CA LEU A 107 1.28 9.21 17.94
C LEU A 107 0.33 8.17 18.56
N THR A 108 -0.82 8.60 19.09
CA THR A 108 -1.85 7.68 19.59
C THR A 108 -2.47 6.83 18.48
N GLU A 109 -2.75 7.44 17.32
CA GLU A 109 -3.30 6.69 16.17
C GLU A 109 -2.22 5.80 15.53
N ALA A 110 -0.96 6.26 15.50
CA ALA A 110 0.17 5.45 15.09
C ALA A 110 0.27 4.15 15.93
N ASN A 111 0.17 4.25 17.26
CA ASN A 111 0.17 3.10 18.15
C ASN A 111 -1.00 2.13 17.88
N ARG A 112 -2.20 2.64 17.62
CA ARG A 112 -3.35 1.80 17.25
C ARG A 112 -3.11 1.03 15.95
N HIS A 113 -2.43 1.66 14.99
CA HIS A 113 -2.05 0.99 13.74
C HIS A 113 -0.96 -0.07 13.96
N VAL A 114 0.00 0.16 14.87
CA VAL A 114 0.99 -0.85 15.29
C VAL A 114 0.31 -2.06 15.90
N ASP A 115 -0.64 -1.86 16.82
CA ASP A 115 -1.39 -2.95 17.44
C ASP A 115 -2.12 -3.79 16.38
N HIS A 116 -2.80 -3.13 15.44
CA HIS A 116 -3.50 -3.81 14.37
C HIS A 116 -2.54 -4.58 13.44
N ALA A 117 -1.44 -3.96 13.01
CA ALA A 117 -0.46 -4.61 12.15
C ALA A 117 0.22 -5.80 12.84
N SER A 118 0.48 -5.69 14.14
CA SER A 118 1.11 -6.74 14.95
C SER A 118 0.23 -7.99 15.03
N LEU A 119 -1.10 -7.83 15.18
CA LEU A 119 -2.05 -8.95 15.14
C LEU A 119 -2.02 -9.70 13.80
N LEU A 120 -1.73 -9.02 12.70
CA LEU A 120 -1.71 -9.60 11.35
C LEU A 120 -0.31 -10.06 10.90
N SER A 121 0.74 -9.66 11.63
CA SER A 121 2.15 -9.87 11.25
C SER A 121 2.53 -11.35 11.06
N ALA A 122 1.91 -12.26 11.81
CA ALA A 122 2.18 -13.70 11.71
C ALA A 122 1.83 -14.28 10.31
N ALA A 123 0.94 -13.62 9.57
CA ALA A 123 0.58 -13.99 8.20
C ALA A 123 1.43 -13.29 7.12
N ALA A 124 2.17 -12.24 7.49
CA ALA A 124 2.96 -11.44 6.55
C ALA A 124 4.39 -11.97 6.39
N SER A 125 5.09 -11.53 5.35
CA SER A 125 6.49 -11.84 5.11
C SER A 125 7.18 -10.77 4.27
N GLY A 126 8.52 -10.84 4.21
CA GLY A 126 9.33 -9.97 3.35
C GLY A 126 9.23 -8.49 3.71
N ALA A 127 9.16 -7.64 2.68
CA ALA A 127 9.23 -6.18 2.81
C ALA A 127 8.15 -5.58 3.73
N ALA A 128 6.99 -6.22 3.87
CA ALA A 128 5.94 -5.73 4.77
C ALA A 128 6.35 -5.81 6.26
N LEU A 129 7.07 -6.86 6.67
CA LEU A 129 7.57 -7.00 8.04
C LEU A 129 8.76 -6.09 8.31
N GLU A 130 9.60 -5.87 7.30
CA GLU A 130 10.71 -4.92 7.37
C GLU A 130 10.18 -3.49 7.56
N GLU A 131 9.23 -3.07 6.74
CA GLU A 131 8.60 -1.75 6.86
C GLU A 131 7.90 -1.60 8.21
N LEU A 132 7.15 -2.60 8.67
CA LEU A 132 6.51 -2.57 10.00
C LEU A 132 7.55 -2.38 11.12
N SER A 133 8.68 -3.08 11.04
CA SER A 133 9.76 -2.96 12.02
C SER A 133 10.38 -1.56 12.01
N TRP A 134 10.60 -1.01 10.81
CA TRP A 134 11.12 0.34 10.63
C TRP A 134 10.18 1.41 11.20
N VAL A 135 8.91 1.41 10.83
CA VAL A 135 7.96 2.44 11.28
C VAL A 135 7.65 2.35 12.78
N THR A 136 7.75 1.16 13.37
CA THR A 136 7.65 0.99 14.83
C THR A 136 8.85 1.62 15.54
N ALA A 137 10.05 1.44 15.03
CA ALA A 137 11.25 2.11 15.55
C ALA A 137 11.17 3.64 15.37
N LEU A 138 10.65 4.10 14.24
CA LEU A 138 10.42 5.52 13.98
C LEU A 138 9.43 6.12 14.98
N LEU A 139 8.29 5.45 15.25
CA LEU A 139 7.33 5.88 16.26
C LEU A 139 8.00 6.00 17.64
N HIS A 140 8.75 4.99 18.06
CA HIS A 140 9.45 5.02 19.34
C HIS A 140 10.45 6.18 19.46
N SER A 141 11.05 6.62 18.35
CA SER A 141 11.95 7.78 18.33
C SER A 141 11.24 9.14 18.38
N ALA A 142 9.94 9.17 18.10
CA ALA A 142 9.11 10.38 18.10
C ALA A 142 8.38 10.59 19.44
N GLU A 143 8.36 9.58 20.31
CA GLU A 143 7.81 9.61 21.69
C GLU A 143 8.81 10.23 22.68
#